data_AF-A0AAI9ZWB4-F1
#
_entry.id   AF-A0AAI9ZWB4-F1
#
_cell.length_a   1.000
_cell.length_b   1.000
_cell.length_c   1.000
_cell.angle_alpha   90.00
_cell.angle_beta   90.00
_cell.angle_gamma   90.00
#
_symmetry.space_group_name_H-M   'P 1'
#
loop_
_entity.id
_entity.type
_entity.pdbx_description
1 polymer ?
#
loop_
_entity_poly.entity_id
_entity_poly.type
_entity_poly.pdbx_seq_one_letter_code
_entity_poly.pdbx_strand_id
1 'polypeptide(L)'
;MNQSVRNKKEKSRICHVLSSFDSLHNPFRSEVPRLFNQSPLLLYCVLSMSAAHLYPNEESKVVDVPLQLQTKAISYLAGQLPTPPHTNGLEVSIYRAPKVDKVVGADIKDDVLLGTIILGMISAWHDVSSTGLMHLRGSRELFKAWMSSSHLDTTTQRLMSGTQNFVVSSMVYWEAMSSFITDQDPNALSYPDAFCHHHPPRSLQTRPCPWTGVETVTFIYLAKTATLVRRLRALGRLGLCGRGEDVRNTSYSDLLQRAVNLKEEISMLETPDVGSVTDSGDIFTPPGHLITMEQCYRMAALLELYRAFPELSETQLSRGYAGLDAVAKAGGQVEGISNLALTILRTMEEIPVTSGTVSTQLLPLIIAGSVLGPESGEDTTSEGFEFMCTAGTAAEVAGWRDFVRMRTRWLYQLIRLKPVRHGLLILEEVWACLDETNDANRADDTKPDNKSCHWIDAMEEKGLETMLG
;
A
#
# COMPACT_ATOMS: atom_id res chain seq x y z
N MET A 1 -37.56 -15.99 12.35
CA MET A 1 -37.09 -15.72 10.97
C MET A 1 -35.73 -15.03 11.01
N ASN A 2 -34.79 -15.69 11.71
CA ASN A 2 -33.89 -15.05 12.67
C ASN A 2 -32.42 -15.37 12.33
N GLN A 3 -31.54 -14.36 12.47
CA GLN A 3 -30.06 -14.42 12.47
C GLN A 3 -29.36 -14.99 11.22
N SER A 4 -29.80 -16.12 10.67
CA SER A 4 -29.23 -16.76 9.46
C SER A 4 -29.41 -15.90 8.19
N VAL A 5 -30.57 -15.26 8.02
CA VAL A 5 -30.83 -14.34 6.89
C VAL A 5 -30.05 -13.03 7.04
N ARG A 6 -29.85 -12.56 8.28
CA ARG A 6 -29.05 -11.37 8.58
C ARG A 6 -27.56 -11.64 8.33
N ASN A 7 -27.04 -12.77 8.83
CA ASN A 7 -25.70 -13.27 8.55
C ASN A 7 -25.45 -13.52 7.05
N LYS A 8 -26.44 -13.99 6.27
CA LYS A 8 -26.33 -14.10 4.80
C LYS A 8 -26.27 -12.74 4.10
N LYS A 9 -27.10 -11.77 4.51
CA LYS A 9 -27.08 -10.39 3.96
C LYS A 9 -25.84 -9.59 4.40
N GLU A 10 -25.23 -9.91 5.52
CA GLU A 10 -24.06 -9.18 6.04
C GLU A 10 -22.73 -9.77 5.55
N LYS A 11 -22.62 -11.11 5.40
CA LYS A 11 -21.60 -11.73 4.53
C LYS A 11 -21.64 -11.15 3.11
N SER A 12 -22.81 -10.64 2.69
CA SER A 12 -22.99 -9.96 1.40
C SER A 12 -22.35 -8.57 1.32
N ARG A 13 -21.93 -7.91 2.40
CA ARG A 13 -21.36 -6.55 2.31
C ARG A 13 -19.84 -6.47 2.47
N ILE A 14 -19.24 -7.46 3.13
CA ILE A 14 -17.81 -7.41 3.44
C ILE A 14 -16.95 -7.52 2.18
N CYS A 15 -17.39 -8.29 1.20
CA CYS A 15 -16.68 -8.40 -0.08
C CYS A 15 -16.52 -7.02 -0.74
N HIS A 16 -17.60 -6.23 -0.82
CA HIS A 16 -17.55 -4.86 -1.34
C HIS A 16 -16.63 -3.92 -0.54
N VAL A 17 -16.49 -4.13 0.78
CA VAL A 17 -15.62 -3.30 1.62
C VAL A 17 -14.15 -3.72 1.49
N LEU A 18 -13.91 -5.03 1.35
CA LEU A 18 -12.59 -5.63 1.35
C LEU A 18 -11.97 -5.70 -0.05
N SER A 19 -12.75 -5.67 -1.12
CA SER A 19 -12.30 -5.97 -2.48
C SER A 19 -12.66 -4.88 -3.47
N SER A 20 -11.88 -4.76 -4.54
CA SER A 20 -12.10 -3.81 -5.63
C SER A 20 -13.30 -4.13 -6.52
N PHE A 21 -13.90 -5.33 -6.41
CA PHE A 21 -15.12 -5.72 -7.14
C PHE A 21 -15.92 -6.75 -6.33
N ASP A 22 -17.24 -6.81 -6.52
CA ASP A 22 -18.12 -7.76 -5.82
C ASP A 22 -18.99 -8.60 -6.78
N SER A 23 -18.44 -9.73 -7.23
CA SER A 23 -19.11 -10.67 -8.14
C SER A 23 -18.78 -12.14 -7.80
N LEU A 24 -19.39 -13.09 -8.50
CA LEU A 24 -19.03 -14.51 -8.38
C LEU A 24 -17.58 -14.83 -8.81
N HIS A 25 -16.96 -13.97 -9.62
CA HIS A 25 -15.55 -14.12 -10.02
C HIS A 25 -14.58 -13.69 -8.92
N ASN A 26 -15.06 -13.01 -7.87
CA ASN A 26 -14.23 -12.62 -6.75
C ASN A 26 -13.83 -13.86 -5.92
N PRO A 27 -12.52 -14.10 -5.66
CA PRO A 27 -12.05 -15.15 -4.75
C PRO A 27 -12.65 -15.12 -3.34
N PHE A 28 -13.01 -13.96 -2.79
CA PHE A 28 -13.73 -13.87 -1.51
C PHE A 28 -15.16 -14.43 -1.57
N ARG A 29 -15.76 -14.50 -2.77
CA ARG A 29 -17.10 -15.07 -3.03
C ARG A 29 -17.06 -16.52 -3.49
N SER A 30 -15.96 -16.95 -4.12
CA SER A 30 -15.82 -18.27 -4.73
C SER A 30 -14.85 -19.18 -3.96
N GLU A 31 -13.58 -18.80 -3.85
CA GLU A 31 -12.52 -19.61 -3.23
C GLU A 31 -12.63 -19.65 -1.71
N VAL A 32 -12.79 -18.51 -1.04
CA VAL A 32 -12.82 -18.44 0.43
C VAL A 32 -13.96 -19.29 1.02
N PRO A 33 -15.22 -19.24 0.52
CA PRO A 33 -16.27 -20.12 0.99
C PRO A 33 -16.02 -21.61 0.71
N ARG A 34 -15.36 -21.94 -0.41
CA ARG A 34 -14.98 -23.32 -0.74
C ARG A 34 -14.02 -23.89 0.30
N LEU A 35 -13.12 -23.06 0.84
CA LEU A 35 -12.14 -23.44 1.85
C LEU A 35 -12.71 -23.51 3.28
N PHE A 36 -13.89 -22.93 3.58
CA PHE A 36 -14.43 -22.91 4.96
C PHE A 36 -14.66 -24.30 5.57
N ASN A 37 -15.13 -25.26 4.77
CA ASN A 37 -15.39 -26.61 5.27
C ASN A 37 -14.10 -27.36 5.65
N GLN A 38 -12.96 -26.89 5.15
CA GLN A 38 -11.66 -27.53 5.30
C GLN A 38 -10.72 -26.74 6.22
N SER A 39 -11.04 -25.46 6.48
CA SER A 39 -10.18 -24.53 7.20
C SER A 39 -10.95 -23.74 8.28
N PRO A 40 -10.95 -24.23 9.53
CA PRO A 40 -11.48 -23.46 10.66
C PRO A 40 -10.75 -22.13 10.86
N LEU A 41 -9.47 -22.05 10.50
CA LEU A 41 -8.69 -20.81 10.50
C LEU A 41 -9.37 -19.74 9.62
N LEU A 42 -9.54 -20.01 8.32
CA LEU A 42 -10.17 -19.05 7.41
C LEU A 42 -11.59 -18.70 7.83
N LEU A 43 -12.35 -19.69 8.32
CA LEU A 43 -13.69 -19.44 8.85
C LEU A 43 -13.66 -18.43 10.00
N TYR A 44 -12.78 -18.61 10.98
CA TYR A 44 -12.66 -17.68 12.09
C TYR A 44 -12.14 -16.31 11.67
N CYS A 45 -11.18 -16.23 10.73
CA CYS A 45 -10.71 -14.95 10.19
C CYS A 45 -11.86 -14.15 9.55
N VAL A 46 -12.64 -14.80 8.68
CA VAL A 46 -13.77 -14.13 8.01
C VAL A 46 -14.86 -13.74 9.00
N LEU A 47 -15.19 -14.60 9.96
CA LEU A 47 -16.17 -14.27 11.01
C LEU A 47 -15.69 -13.12 11.89
N SER A 48 -14.39 -13.10 12.23
CA SER A 48 -13.75 -12.03 13.01
C SER A 48 -13.86 -10.69 12.31
N MET A 49 -13.44 -10.64 11.04
CA MET A 49 -13.54 -9.47 10.16
C MET A 49 -15.00 -9.01 10.01
N SER A 50 -15.93 -9.95 9.80
CA SER A 50 -17.37 -9.67 9.71
C SER A 50 -17.88 -9.00 10.97
N ALA A 51 -17.51 -9.55 12.13
CA ALA A 51 -17.93 -9.03 13.41
C ALA A 51 -17.32 -7.64 13.67
N ALA A 52 -16.03 -7.43 13.36
CA ALA A 52 -15.36 -6.13 13.52
C ALA A 52 -16.07 -5.02 12.73
N HIS A 53 -16.43 -5.30 11.48
CA HIS A 53 -17.15 -4.35 10.64
C HIS A 53 -18.61 -4.12 11.09
N LEU A 54 -19.27 -5.11 11.68
CA LEU A 54 -20.66 -4.99 12.17
C LEU A 54 -20.77 -4.30 13.53
N TYR A 55 -19.75 -4.43 14.37
CA TYR A 55 -19.72 -3.87 15.72
C TYR A 55 -18.57 -2.86 15.89
N PRO A 56 -18.56 -1.75 15.13
CA PRO A 56 -17.47 -0.77 15.17
C PRO A 56 -17.42 0.09 16.44
N ASN A 57 -18.42 -0.02 17.33
CA ASN A 57 -18.58 0.83 18.53
C ASN A 57 -18.36 0.05 19.83
N GLU A 58 -17.48 0.58 20.68
CA GLU A 58 -17.12 0.09 22.03
C GLU A 58 -18.26 0.14 23.06
N GLU A 59 -19.38 0.81 22.76
CA GLU A 59 -20.50 1.03 23.70
C GLU A 59 -21.48 -0.15 23.83
N SER A 60 -21.40 -1.15 22.94
CA SER A 60 -22.27 -2.33 23.00
C SER A 60 -21.58 -3.47 23.75
N LYS A 61 -22.24 -4.12 24.71
CA LYS A 61 -21.75 -5.29 25.48
C LYS A 61 -21.30 -6.52 24.63
N VAL A 62 -21.25 -6.39 23.31
CA VAL A 62 -20.81 -7.37 22.30
C VAL A 62 -19.36 -7.11 21.84
N VAL A 63 -18.63 -6.14 22.44
CA VAL A 63 -17.24 -5.76 22.10
C VAL A 63 -16.29 -6.96 21.98
N ASP A 64 -16.51 -8.03 22.75
CA ASP A 64 -15.58 -9.17 22.77
C ASP A 64 -15.74 -10.14 21.59
N VAL A 65 -16.85 -10.13 20.85
CA VAL A 65 -17.11 -11.16 19.83
C VAL A 65 -16.07 -11.15 18.70
N PRO A 66 -15.72 -10.00 18.08
CA PRO A 66 -14.66 -9.94 17.06
C PRO A 66 -13.32 -10.44 17.61
N LEU A 67 -12.92 -9.97 18.81
CA LEU A 67 -11.64 -10.35 19.43
C LEU A 67 -11.57 -11.83 19.84
N GLN A 68 -12.68 -12.41 20.31
CA GLN A 68 -12.79 -13.84 20.60
C GLN A 68 -12.62 -14.69 19.33
N LEU A 69 -13.19 -14.25 18.21
CA LEU A 69 -13.04 -14.94 16.93
C LEU A 69 -11.61 -14.82 16.40
N GLN A 70 -10.99 -13.64 16.52
CA GLN A 70 -9.58 -13.43 16.21
C GLN A 70 -8.68 -14.34 17.06
N THR A 71 -8.93 -14.42 18.37
CA THR A 71 -8.18 -15.28 19.30
C THR A 71 -8.31 -16.76 18.91
N LYS A 72 -9.50 -17.20 18.50
CA LYS A 72 -9.71 -18.58 17.99
C LYS A 72 -8.92 -18.84 16.71
N ALA A 73 -8.90 -17.88 15.78
CA ALA A 73 -8.10 -17.98 14.56
C ALA A 73 -6.60 -18.08 14.86
N ILE A 74 -6.07 -17.21 15.74
CA ILE A 74 -4.66 -17.23 16.18
C ILE A 74 -4.33 -18.57 16.86
N SER A 75 -5.22 -19.07 17.73
CA SER A 75 -5.02 -20.37 18.40
C SER A 75 -4.97 -21.53 17.40
N TYR A 76 -5.83 -21.49 16.38
CA TYR A 76 -5.84 -22.50 15.32
C TYR A 76 -4.58 -22.44 14.46
N LEU A 77 -4.14 -21.23 14.10
CA LEU A 77 -2.88 -21.02 13.38
C LEU A 77 -1.68 -21.54 14.19
N ALA A 78 -1.61 -21.22 15.48
CA ALA A 78 -0.55 -21.69 16.37
C ALA A 78 -0.49 -23.24 16.45
N GLY A 79 -1.64 -23.91 16.40
CA GLY A 79 -1.71 -25.38 16.36
C GLY A 79 -1.31 -26.02 15.02
N GLN A 80 -1.36 -25.26 13.92
CA GLN A 80 -0.94 -25.71 12.58
C GLN A 80 0.56 -25.50 12.33
N LEU A 81 1.21 -24.65 13.12
CA LEU A 81 2.64 -24.39 13.01
C LEU A 81 3.45 -25.47 13.74
N PRO A 82 4.64 -25.87 13.22
CA PRO A 82 5.48 -26.87 13.88
C PRO A 82 5.85 -26.44 15.32
N THR A 83 5.52 -27.26 16.32
CA THR A 83 5.91 -26.98 17.72
C THR A 83 7.44 -27.08 17.89
N PRO A 84 8.08 -26.17 18.66
CA PRO A 84 9.47 -26.35 19.07
C PRO A 84 9.57 -27.58 20.00
N PRO A 85 10.68 -28.35 19.97
CA PRO A 85 10.84 -29.47 20.89
C PRO A 85 10.92 -28.93 22.32
N HIS A 86 10.26 -29.61 23.25
CA HIS A 86 10.32 -29.34 24.68
C HIS A 86 11.79 -29.19 25.13
N THR A 87 12.16 -27.97 25.53
CA THR A 87 13.32 -27.76 26.40
C THR A 87 12.78 -27.79 27.83
N ASN A 88 13.19 -28.82 28.56
CA ASN A 88 12.82 -28.98 29.97
C ASN A 88 13.26 -27.74 30.76
N GLY A 89 12.29 -27.10 31.41
CA GLY A 89 12.46 -26.20 32.55
C GLY A 89 13.36 -24.99 32.34
N LEU A 90 12.78 -23.86 31.93
CA LEU A 90 12.74 -22.59 32.67
C LEU A 90 12.04 -21.55 31.77
N GLU A 91 10.98 -20.92 32.31
CA GLU A 91 10.18 -19.82 31.73
C GLU A 91 9.95 -19.82 30.21
N VAL A 92 8.77 -20.30 29.82
CA VAL A 92 8.21 -20.11 28.48
C VAL A 92 7.91 -18.62 28.27
N SER A 93 8.89 -17.88 27.77
CA SER A 93 8.66 -16.57 27.18
C SER A 93 7.81 -16.76 25.92
N ILE A 94 6.59 -16.25 25.98
CA ILE A 94 5.57 -16.25 24.91
C ILE A 94 6.05 -15.49 23.64
N TYR A 95 7.28 -14.95 23.65
CA TYR A 95 7.86 -14.11 22.62
C TYR A 95 9.05 -14.72 21.88
N ARG A 96 9.42 -15.98 22.15
CA ARG A 96 10.51 -16.62 21.40
C ARG A 96 9.99 -17.19 20.08
N ALA A 97 10.17 -16.43 19.00
CA ALA A 97 9.94 -16.88 17.63
C ALA A 97 10.54 -18.28 17.40
N PRO A 98 9.83 -19.19 16.70
CA PRO A 98 10.40 -20.48 16.35
C PRO A 98 11.67 -20.25 15.51
N LYS A 99 12.72 -21.02 15.78
CA LYS A 99 13.96 -20.98 14.99
C LYS A 99 13.62 -21.27 13.51
N VAL A 100 14.13 -20.41 12.64
CA VAL A 100 13.91 -20.32 11.18
C VAL A 100 14.13 -21.67 10.46
N ASP A 101 14.95 -22.55 11.02
CA ASP A 101 15.36 -23.82 10.38
C ASP A 101 14.25 -24.89 10.27
N LYS A 102 13.05 -24.66 10.85
CA LYS A 102 11.98 -25.68 10.94
C LYS A 102 10.86 -25.58 9.91
N VAL A 103 10.75 -24.48 9.17
CA VAL A 103 9.70 -24.30 8.14
C VAL A 103 10.18 -24.78 6.76
N VAL A 104 11.50 -24.94 6.59
CA VAL A 104 12.12 -25.43 5.35
C VAL A 104 11.67 -26.87 5.09
N GLY A 105 10.85 -27.07 4.05
CA GLY A 105 10.33 -28.38 3.63
C GLY A 105 8.95 -28.77 4.17
N ALA A 106 8.26 -27.88 4.89
CA ALA A 106 6.87 -28.12 5.30
C ALA A 106 5.90 -27.90 4.13
N ASP A 107 4.96 -28.82 3.93
CA ASP A 107 3.85 -28.64 2.99
C ASP A 107 2.82 -27.66 3.56
N ILE A 108 3.00 -26.38 3.23
CA ILE A 108 2.08 -25.31 3.64
C ILE A 108 0.87 -25.33 2.71
N LYS A 109 -0.33 -25.36 3.29
CA LYS A 109 -1.57 -25.31 2.51
C LYS A 109 -1.98 -23.87 2.22
N ASP A 110 -2.64 -23.67 1.07
CA ASP A 110 -3.17 -22.37 0.63
C ASP A 110 -4.02 -21.68 1.70
N ASP A 111 -4.85 -22.44 2.42
CA ASP A 111 -5.77 -21.91 3.42
C ASP A 111 -5.06 -21.39 4.68
N VAL A 112 -3.95 -22.01 5.07
CA VAL A 112 -3.13 -21.58 6.21
C VAL A 112 -2.46 -20.25 5.91
N LEU A 113 -1.85 -20.14 4.72
CA LEU A 113 -1.18 -18.93 4.28
C LEU A 113 -2.19 -17.78 4.08
N LEU A 114 -3.28 -18.03 3.36
CA LEU A 114 -4.35 -17.05 3.19
C LEU A 114 -4.95 -16.60 4.52
N GLY A 115 -5.19 -17.54 5.44
CA GLY A 115 -5.72 -17.23 6.77
C GLY A 115 -4.77 -16.35 7.59
N THR A 116 -3.46 -16.58 7.47
CA THR A 116 -2.42 -15.75 8.11
C THR A 116 -2.39 -14.35 7.52
N ILE A 117 -2.47 -14.21 6.19
CA ILE A 117 -2.51 -12.91 5.50
C ILE A 117 -3.75 -12.12 5.93
N ILE A 118 -4.92 -12.75 5.90
CA ILE A 118 -6.18 -12.11 6.33
C ILE A 118 -6.06 -11.66 7.79
N LEU A 119 -5.52 -12.47 8.71
CA LEU A 119 -5.33 -12.05 10.11
C LEU A 119 -4.47 -10.80 10.25
N GLY A 120 -3.36 -10.72 9.51
CA GLY A 120 -2.50 -9.54 9.49
C GLY A 120 -3.24 -8.30 9.00
N MET A 121 -3.86 -8.40 7.82
CA MET A 121 -4.55 -7.29 7.16
C MET A 121 -5.74 -6.74 7.96
N ILE A 122 -6.53 -7.62 8.60
CA ILE A 122 -7.74 -7.20 9.33
C ILE A 122 -7.44 -6.73 10.77
N SER A 123 -6.18 -6.81 11.22
CA SER A 123 -5.83 -6.41 12.59
C SER A 123 -6.25 -4.97 12.88
N ALA A 124 -6.06 -4.07 11.90
CA ALA A 124 -6.45 -2.65 11.97
C ALA A 124 -7.98 -2.42 12.05
N TRP A 125 -8.79 -3.43 11.73
CA TRP A 125 -10.25 -3.35 11.83
C TRP A 125 -10.74 -3.57 13.26
N HIS A 126 -9.96 -4.29 14.07
CA HIS A 126 -10.22 -4.53 15.49
C HIS A 126 -9.70 -3.39 16.35
N ASP A 127 -8.47 -2.97 16.08
CA ASP A 127 -7.78 -1.87 16.73
C ASP A 127 -6.98 -1.13 15.67
N VAL A 128 -7.28 0.15 15.46
CA VAL A 128 -6.66 0.96 14.41
C VAL A 128 -5.14 1.08 14.56
N SER A 129 -4.63 0.97 15.78
CA SER A 129 -3.19 1.00 16.06
C SER A 129 -2.49 -0.33 15.76
N SER A 130 -3.26 -1.40 15.55
CA SER A 130 -2.72 -2.73 15.26
C SER A 130 -2.39 -2.87 13.78
N THR A 131 -1.15 -2.59 13.45
CA THR A 131 -0.59 -2.61 12.07
C THR A 131 -0.43 -4.00 11.47
N GLY A 132 -0.68 -5.07 12.22
CA GLY A 132 -0.51 -6.46 11.75
C GLY A 132 0.95 -6.90 11.53
N LEU A 133 1.93 -6.01 11.70
CA LEU A 133 3.35 -6.27 11.46
C LEU A 133 3.92 -7.43 12.30
N MET A 134 3.33 -7.67 13.47
CA MET A 134 3.69 -8.79 14.34
C MET A 134 3.56 -10.17 13.68
N HIS A 135 2.71 -10.29 12.65
CA HIS A 135 2.52 -11.51 11.88
C HIS A 135 3.34 -11.55 10.58
N LEU A 136 3.81 -10.40 10.08
CA LEU A 136 4.42 -10.25 8.76
C LEU A 136 5.71 -11.05 8.61
N ARG A 137 6.58 -11.04 9.62
CA ARG A 137 7.83 -11.82 9.56
C ARG A 137 7.55 -13.32 9.48
N GLY A 138 6.59 -13.82 10.26
CA GLY A 138 6.22 -15.23 10.23
C GLY A 138 5.55 -15.62 8.91
N SER A 139 4.69 -14.75 8.37
CA SER A 139 4.02 -14.98 7.09
C SER A 139 4.99 -15.02 5.91
N ARG A 140 6.04 -14.20 5.89
CA ARG A 140 7.12 -14.27 4.88
C ARG A 140 7.77 -15.64 4.83
N GLU A 141 8.09 -16.22 5.98
CA GLU A 141 8.74 -17.54 6.04
C GLU A 141 7.77 -18.65 5.61
N LEU A 142 6.49 -18.56 6.00
CA LEU A 142 5.44 -19.46 5.52
C LEU A 142 5.25 -19.35 4.01
N PHE A 143 5.26 -18.12 3.48
CA PHE A 143 5.10 -17.85 2.06
C PHE A 143 6.27 -18.42 1.25
N LYS A 144 7.52 -18.24 1.70
CA LYS A 144 8.70 -18.85 1.07
C LYS A 144 8.61 -20.37 1.04
N ALA A 145 8.25 -21.00 2.15
CA ALA A 145 8.08 -22.46 2.20
C ALA A 145 6.94 -22.94 1.28
N TRP A 146 5.82 -22.21 1.25
CA TRP A 146 4.69 -22.48 0.35
C TRP A 146 5.07 -22.33 -1.13
N MET A 147 5.90 -21.35 -1.50
CA MET A 147 6.40 -21.19 -2.86
C MET A 147 7.24 -22.39 -3.29
N SER A 148 8.14 -22.85 -2.42
CA SER A 148 8.98 -24.01 -2.71
C SER A 148 8.19 -25.31 -2.78
N SER A 149 7.18 -25.52 -1.91
CA SER A 149 6.30 -26.70 -2.00
C SER A 149 5.41 -26.68 -3.24
N SER A 150 5.01 -25.49 -3.68
CA SER A 150 4.19 -25.27 -4.88
C SER A 150 5.01 -25.22 -6.19
N HIS A 151 6.33 -25.29 -6.12
CA HIS A 151 7.27 -25.11 -7.24
C HIS A 151 7.09 -23.78 -7.99
N LEU A 152 6.80 -22.70 -7.26
CA LEU A 152 6.62 -21.35 -7.80
C LEU A 152 7.93 -20.54 -7.83
N ASP A 153 9.00 -21.07 -7.25
CA ASP A 153 10.35 -20.52 -7.25
C ASP A 153 11.15 -20.84 -8.52
N THR A 154 10.69 -21.81 -9.33
CA THR A 154 11.35 -22.19 -10.58
C THR A 154 11.03 -21.24 -11.73
N THR A 155 12.04 -20.92 -12.56
CA THR A 155 11.97 -20.05 -13.76
C THR A 155 11.03 -20.56 -14.86
N THR A 156 10.38 -21.71 -14.66
CA THR A 156 9.39 -22.21 -15.62
C THR A 156 8.10 -21.41 -15.41
N GLN A 157 7.74 -20.53 -16.35
CA GLN A 157 6.47 -19.79 -16.36
C GLN A 157 5.27 -20.76 -16.38
N ARG A 158 4.96 -21.33 -15.22
CA ARG A 158 3.79 -22.18 -15.01
C ARG A 158 2.60 -21.27 -14.78
N LEU A 159 1.48 -21.61 -15.43
CA LEU A 159 0.21 -20.96 -15.14
C LEU A 159 -0.21 -21.29 -13.70
N MET A 160 -0.22 -20.26 -12.84
CA MET A 160 -0.73 -20.38 -11.47
C MET A 160 -2.24 -20.64 -11.48
N SER A 161 -2.71 -21.47 -10.54
CA SER A 161 -4.14 -21.64 -10.30
C SER A 161 -4.79 -20.35 -9.78
N GLY A 162 -6.13 -20.27 -9.82
CA GLY A 162 -6.87 -19.12 -9.28
C GLY A 162 -6.57 -18.86 -7.80
N THR A 163 -6.48 -19.91 -6.99
CA THR A 163 -6.12 -19.82 -5.57
C THR A 163 -4.69 -19.32 -5.37
N GLN A 164 -3.73 -19.86 -6.13
CA GLN A 164 -2.33 -19.43 -6.05
C GLN A 164 -2.16 -17.95 -6.41
N ASN A 165 -2.78 -17.50 -7.51
CA ASN A 165 -2.81 -16.08 -7.87
C ASN A 165 -3.40 -15.23 -6.74
N PHE A 166 -4.50 -15.68 -6.15
CA PHE A 166 -5.13 -14.94 -5.05
C PHE A 166 -4.22 -14.86 -3.81
N VAL A 167 -3.55 -15.94 -3.43
CA VAL A 167 -2.60 -15.98 -2.30
C VAL A 167 -1.38 -15.09 -2.55
N VAL A 168 -0.78 -15.16 -3.74
CA VAL A 168 0.36 -14.32 -4.15
C VAL A 168 -0.01 -12.84 -4.11
N SER A 169 -1.08 -12.46 -4.80
CA SER A 169 -1.56 -11.08 -4.82
C SER A 169 -1.93 -10.58 -3.42
N SER A 170 -2.43 -11.47 -2.56
CA SER A 170 -2.73 -11.15 -1.17
C SER A 170 -1.51 -10.83 -0.34
N MET A 171 -0.45 -11.63 -0.47
CA MET A 171 0.81 -11.37 0.21
C MET A 171 1.48 -10.09 -0.30
N VAL A 172 1.50 -9.89 -1.63
CA VAL A 172 2.08 -8.70 -2.26
C VAL A 172 1.37 -7.43 -1.83
N TYR A 173 0.04 -7.43 -1.78
CA TYR A 173 -0.72 -6.29 -1.28
C TYR A 173 -0.39 -5.97 0.18
N TRP A 174 -0.33 -7.00 1.03
CA TRP A 174 0.04 -6.82 2.43
C TRP A 174 1.45 -6.26 2.59
N GLU A 175 2.42 -6.73 1.80
CA GLU A 175 3.76 -6.17 1.76
C GLU A 175 3.79 -4.70 1.35
N ALA A 176 3.04 -4.33 0.31
CA ALA A 176 2.97 -2.96 -0.19
C ALA A 176 2.48 -1.99 0.90
N MET A 177 1.38 -2.34 1.58
CA MET A 177 0.81 -1.52 2.66
C MET A 177 1.74 -1.49 3.88
N SER A 178 2.30 -2.64 4.27
CA SER A 178 3.19 -2.73 5.44
C SER A 178 4.49 -1.97 5.24
N SER A 179 5.00 -1.90 4.01
CA SER A 179 6.27 -1.23 3.67
C SER A 179 6.21 0.29 3.84
N PHE A 180 5.03 0.89 4.01
CA PHE A 180 4.88 2.29 4.41
C PHE A 180 4.87 2.49 5.94
N ILE A 181 4.80 1.41 6.72
CA ILE A 181 4.75 1.42 8.19
C ILE A 181 6.06 0.89 8.81
N THR A 182 6.69 -0.13 8.22
CA THR A 182 7.90 -0.76 8.78
C THR A 182 9.18 -0.31 8.07
N ASP A 183 10.20 0.14 8.82
CA ASP A 183 11.56 0.21 8.27
C ASP A 183 12.13 -1.21 8.17
N GLN A 184 12.71 -1.55 7.03
CA GLN A 184 13.23 -2.90 6.76
C GLN A 184 14.36 -2.87 5.73
N ASP A 185 15.14 -3.95 5.72
CA ASP A 185 16.18 -4.16 4.72
C ASP A 185 15.55 -4.30 3.31
N PRO A 186 16.07 -3.61 2.27
CA PRO A 186 15.55 -3.73 0.91
C PRO A 186 15.50 -5.17 0.38
N ASN A 187 16.38 -6.06 0.85
CA ASN A 187 16.40 -7.46 0.42
C ASN A 187 15.35 -8.32 1.14
N ALA A 188 14.62 -7.79 2.13
CA ALA A 188 13.50 -8.49 2.77
C ALA A 188 12.36 -8.78 1.77
N LEU A 189 12.29 -8.00 0.68
CA LEU A 189 11.33 -8.12 -0.42
C LEU A 189 11.93 -8.78 -1.67
N SER A 190 12.96 -9.63 -1.55
CA SER A 190 13.49 -10.37 -2.71
C SER A 190 12.62 -11.56 -3.12
N TYR A 191 11.85 -12.12 -2.18
CA TYR A 191 11.04 -13.31 -2.44
C TYR A 191 9.85 -13.10 -3.40
N PRO A 192 9.20 -11.91 -3.49
CA PRO A 192 8.20 -11.64 -4.52
C PRO A 192 8.78 -11.43 -5.91
N ASP A 193 10.11 -11.26 -6.08
CA ASP A 193 10.74 -10.99 -7.38
C ASP A 193 10.47 -12.09 -8.40
N ALA A 194 10.22 -13.31 -7.91
CA ALA A 194 9.77 -14.42 -8.74
C ALA A 194 8.55 -14.03 -9.60
N PHE A 195 7.67 -13.15 -9.13
CA PHE A 195 6.42 -12.78 -9.79
C PHE A 195 6.49 -11.51 -10.64
N CYS A 196 7.63 -10.81 -10.71
CA CYS A 196 7.76 -9.58 -11.53
C CYS A 196 7.60 -9.83 -13.03
N HIS A 197 7.88 -11.05 -13.51
CA HIS A 197 7.78 -11.43 -14.92
C HIS A 197 6.73 -12.53 -15.16
N HIS A 198 5.84 -12.74 -14.19
CA HIS A 198 4.73 -13.68 -14.33
C HIS A 198 3.57 -13.00 -15.05
N HIS A 199 3.60 -13.08 -16.39
CA HIS A 199 2.46 -12.70 -17.21
C HIS A 199 1.78 -13.95 -17.77
N PRO A 200 0.43 -14.00 -17.81
CA PRO A 200 -0.25 -15.04 -18.57
C PRO A 200 0.19 -14.96 -20.05
N PRO A 201 0.19 -16.08 -20.78
CA PRO A 201 0.46 -16.07 -22.22
C PRO A 201 -0.42 -15.02 -22.91
N ARG A 202 0.09 -14.29 -23.92
CA ARG A 202 -0.65 -13.23 -24.64
C ARG A 202 -2.01 -13.67 -25.22
N SER A 203 -2.22 -14.97 -25.37
CA SER A 203 -3.49 -15.57 -25.80
C SER A 203 -4.56 -15.63 -24.70
N LEU A 204 -4.19 -15.37 -23.45
CA LEU A 204 -5.07 -15.46 -22.28
C LEU A 204 -5.24 -14.07 -21.67
N GLN A 205 -6.49 -13.74 -21.33
CA GLN A 205 -6.79 -12.51 -20.61
C GLN A 205 -6.30 -12.59 -19.16
N THR A 206 -5.85 -11.46 -18.63
CA THR A 206 -5.46 -11.30 -17.24
C THR A 206 -6.71 -11.23 -16.36
N ARG A 207 -6.77 -12.11 -15.36
CA ARG A 207 -7.87 -12.10 -14.38
C ARG A 207 -7.55 -11.07 -13.28
N PRO A 208 -8.44 -10.11 -13.01
CA PRO A 208 -8.19 -9.14 -11.96
C PRO A 208 -8.20 -9.78 -10.57
N CYS A 209 -7.32 -9.30 -9.71
CA CYS A 209 -7.21 -9.66 -8.31
C CYS A 209 -7.95 -8.63 -7.43
N PRO A 210 -8.65 -9.07 -6.36
CA PRO A 210 -9.40 -8.19 -5.46
C PRO A 210 -8.64 -6.98 -4.91
N TRP A 211 -7.35 -7.15 -4.60
CA TRP A 211 -6.55 -6.14 -3.93
C TRP A 211 -5.52 -5.48 -4.84
N THR A 212 -4.87 -6.25 -5.71
CA THR A 212 -3.84 -5.72 -6.62
C THR A 212 -4.37 -5.31 -7.99
N GLY A 213 -5.66 -5.52 -8.27
CA GLY A 213 -6.26 -5.16 -9.54
C GLY A 213 -5.71 -5.99 -10.69
N VAL A 214 -5.32 -5.35 -11.78
CA VAL A 214 -4.91 -6.02 -13.02
C VAL A 214 -3.43 -6.41 -13.06
N GLU A 215 -2.56 -5.72 -12.33
CA GLU A 215 -1.11 -5.95 -12.36
C GLU A 215 -0.53 -6.05 -10.94
N THR A 216 -0.29 -7.28 -10.48
CA THR A 216 0.31 -7.53 -9.16
C THR A 216 1.75 -7.00 -9.06
N VAL A 217 2.49 -6.94 -10.17
CA VAL A 217 3.86 -6.41 -10.20
C VAL A 217 3.93 -4.95 -9.78
N THR A 218 2.92 -4.13 -10.10
CA THR A 218 2.85 -2.72 -9.69
C THR A 218 2.89 -2.59 -8.16
N PHE A 219 2.28 -3.54 -7.43
CA PHE A 219 2.32 -3.56 -5.96
C PHE A 219 3.63 -4.12 -5.40
N ILE A 220 4.34 -5.00 -6.12
CA ILE A 220 5.69 -5.41 -5.75
C ILE A 220 6.63 -4.20 -5.80
N TYR A 221 6.56 -3.43 -6.89
CA TYR A 221 7.34 -2.21 -7.04
C TYR A 221 6.95 -1.14 -6.04
N LEU A 222 5.65 -0.99 -5.74
CA LEU A 222 5.19 -0.10 -4.67
C LEU A 222 5.79 -0.48 -3.30
N ALA A 223 5.82 -1.77 -2.95
CA ALA A 223 6.43 -2.24 -1.70
C ALA A 223 7.94 -1.93 -1.64
N LYS A 224 8.66 -2.14 -2.75
CA LYS A 224 10.09 -1.80 -2.87
C LYS A 224 10.31 -0.29 -2.76
N THR A 225 9.51 0.53 -3.44
CA THR A 225 9.54 1.98 -3.34
C THR A 225 9.37 2.41 -1.89
N ALA A 226 8.30 1.97 -1.23
CA ALA A 226 8.01 2.32 0.15
C ALA A 226 9.16 1.93 1.10
N THR A 227 9.77 0.76 0.89
CA THR A 227 10.93 0.30 1.66
C THR A 227 12.13 1.23 1.47
N LEU A 228 12.44 1.65 0.23
CA LEU A 228 13.53 2.60 -0.04
C LEU A 228 13.26 3.97 0.60
N VAL A 229 12.04 4.51 0.44
CA VAL A 229 11.62 5.78 1.03
C VAL A 229 11.75 5.76 2.55
N ARG A 230 11.19 4.74 3.21
CA ARG A 230 11.28 4.59 4.67
C ARG A 230 12.71 4.43 5.14
N ARG A 231 13.52 3.65 4.43
CA ARG A 231 14.92 3.44 4.80
C ARG A 231 15.71 4.74 4.75
N LEU A 232 15.52 5.53 3.70
CA LEU A 232 16.14 6.84 3.56
C LEU A 232 15.71 7.79 4.70
N ARG A 233 14.41 7.82 5.01
CA ARG A 233 13.86 8.63 6.11
C ARG A 233 14.40 8.22 7.47
N ALA A 234 14.47 6.91 7.74
CA ALA A 234 15.05 6.38 8.97
C ALA A 234 16.53 6.74 9.11
N LEU A 235 17.31 6.71 8.03
CA LEU A 235 18.70 7.18 8.02
C LEU A 235 18.81 8.68 8.32
N GLY A 236 17.91 9.49 7.77
CA GLY A 236 17.82 10.94 8.04
C GLY A 236 17.56 11.23 9.52
N ARG A 237 16.58 10.55 10.13
CA ARG A 237 16.23 10.70 11.55
C ARG A 237 17.31 10.23 12.51
N LEU A 238 17.97 9.13 12.17
CA LEU A 238 18.95 8.52 13.06
C LEU A 238 20.20 9.38 13.24
N GLY A 239 20.47 10.35 12.35
CA GLY A 239 21.40 11.45 12.61
C GLY A 239 22.67 11.07 13.37
N LEU A 240 23.25 9.88 13.11
CA LEU A 240 24.33 9.26 13.88
C LEU A 240 25.41 10.28 14.24
N CYS A 241 25.39 10.75 15.48
CA CYS A 241 26.45 11.55 16.07
C CYS A 241 27.81 10.90 15.75
N GLY A 242 28.61 11.58 14.91
CA GLY A 242 30.06 11.43 14.86
C GLY A 242 30.68 10.15 14.28
N ARG A 243 29.97 9.26 13.56
CA ARG A 243 30.61 8.09 12.91
C ARG A 243 30.37 8.04 11.40
N GLY A 244 31.38 8.50 10.64
CA GLY A 244 31.69 8.15 9.26
C GLY A 244 30.77 8.73 8.18
N GLU A 245 31.08 9.93 7.69
CA GLU A 245 30.50 10.49 6.45
C GLU A 245 30.57 9.48 5.29
N ASP A 246 31.65 8.71 5.19
CA ASP A 246 31.85 7.68 4.16
C ASP A 246 30.81 6.56 4.18
N VAL A 247 30.41 6.08 5.37
CA VAL A 247 29.43 4.98 5.51
C VAL A 247 28.03 5.46 5.17
N ARG A 248 27.71 6.71 5.54
CA ARG A 248 26.43 7.35 5.16
C ARG A 248 26.35 7.57 3.66
N ASN A 249 27.41 8.07 3.04
CA ASN A 249 27.49 8.27 1.60
C ASN A 249 27.36 6.95 0.83
N THR A 250 28.01 5.88 1.31
CA THR A 250 27.88 4.54 0.71
C THR A 250 26.45 4.00 0.84
N SER A 251 25.81 4.17 2.00
CA SER A 251 24.43 3.71 2.23
C SER A 251 23.41 4.47 1.38
N TYR A 252 23.57 5.80 1.25
CA TYR A 252 22.74 6.61 0.38
C TYR A 252 22.92 6.23 -1.10
N SER A 253 24.17 6.06 -1.54
CA SER A 253 24.48 5.66 -2.92
C SER A 253 23.89 4.30 -3.30
N ASP A 254 23.88 3.31 -2.39
CA ASP A 254 23.23 2.02 -2.63
C ASP A 254 21.71 2.19 -2.79
N LEU A 255 21.07 2.96 -1.90
CA LEU A 255 19.64 3.24 -1.98
C LEU A 255 19.28 3.99 -3.27
N LEU A 256 20.08 4.98 -3.66
CA LEU A 256 19.89 5.74 -4.89
C LEU A 256 20.02 4.84 -6.13
N GLN A 257 21.03 3.95 -6.18
CA GLN A 257 21.18 3.03 -7.29
C GLN A 257 20.00 2.06 -7.42
N ARG A 258 19.50 1.55 -6.28
CA ARG A 258 18.28 0.72 -6.26
C ARG A 258 17.06 1.52 -6.74
N ALA A 259 16.95 2.78 -6.35
CA ALA A 259 15.86 3.66 -6.77
C ALA A 259 15.91 3.97 -8.28
N VAL A 260 17.10 4.15 -8.86
CA VAL A 260 17.30 4.29 -10.32
C VAL A 260 16.79 3.06 -11.06
N ASN A 261 17.23 1.86 -10.64
CA ASN A 261 16.81 0.61 -11.28
C ASN A 261 15.29 0.42 -11.17
N LEU A 262 14.72 0.66 -9.98
CA LEU A 262 13.30 0.51 -9.74
C LEU A 262 12.46 1.50 -10.56
N LYS A 263 12.90 2.74 -10.70
CA LYS A 263 12.27 3.73 -11.59
C LYS A 263 12.23 3.23 -13.03
N GLU A 264 13.34 2.69 -13.53
CA GLU A 264 13.40 2.13 -14.89
C GLU A 264 12.44 0.96 -15.05
N GLU A 265 12.42 0.01 -14.10
CA GLU A 265 11.49 -1.13 -14.09
C GLU A 265 10.02 -0.69 -14.10
N ILE A 266 9.65 0.29 -13.26
CA ILE A 266 8.29 0.85 -13.22
C ILE A 266 7.94 1.52 -14.56
N SER A 267 8.89 2.22 -15.17
CA SER A 267 8.69 2.92 -16.45
C SER A 267 8.54 1.97 -17.63
N MET A 268 9.05 0.74 -17.53
CA MET A 268 8.91 -0.30 -18.55
C MET A 268 7.58 -1.06 -18.48
N LEU A 269 6.78 -0.87 -17.42
CA LEU A 269 5.46 -1.51 -17.32
C LEU A 269 4.52 -0.96 -18.39
N GLU A 270 3.97 -1.84 -19.22
CA GLU A 270 2.95 -1.49 -20.20
C GLU A 270 1.58 -1.42 -19.53
N THR A 271 0.75 -0.45 -19.92
CA THR A 271 -0.65 -0.40 -19.46
C THR A 271 -1.46 -1.47 -20.20
N PRO A 272 -2.20 -2.35 -19.48
CA PRO A 272 -3.06 -3.34 -20.12
C PRO A 272 -4.17 -2.70 -20.95
N ASP A 273 -4.47 -3.28 -22.11
CA ASP A 273 -5.65 -2.91 -22.89
C ASP A 273 -6.93 -3.47 -22.22
N VAL A 274 -8.06 -2.77 -22.38
CA VAL A 274 -9.35 -3.21 -21.80
C VAL A 274 -9.73 -4.62 -22.28
N GLY A 275 -9.45 -4.97 -23.54
CA GLY A 275 -9.72 -6.30 -24.10
C GLY A 275 -8.78 -7.41 -23.58
N SER A 276 -7.65 -7.04 -22.97
CA SER A 276 -6.70 -7.98 -22.36
C SER A 276 -7.07 -8.38 -20.93
N VAL A 277 -8.01 -7.68 -20.30
CA VAL A 277 -8.45 -7.93 -18.93
C VAL A 277 -9.79 -8.66 -18.94
N THR A 278 -9.90 -9.75 -18.19
CA THR A 278 -11.17 -10.45 -18.01
C THR A 278 -12.14 -9.59 -17.20
N ASP A 279 -13.39 -9.51 -17.65
CA ASP A 279 -14.45 -8.81 -16.92
C ASP A 279 -14.62 -9.40 -15.50
N SER A 280 -14.57 -8.53 -14.50
CA SER A 280 -14.81 -8.89 -13.11
C SER A 280 -16.23 -9.42 -12.90
N GLY A 281 -17.18 -9.10 -13.78
CA GLY A 281 -18.61 -9.42 -13.64
C GLY A 281 -19.33 -8.55 -12.61
N ASP A 282 -18.67 -7.51 -12.09
CA ASP A 282 -19.26 -6.47 -11.27
C ASP A 282 -19.55 -5.24 -12.15
N ILE A 283 -20.83 -4.89 -12.28
CA ILE A 283 -21.27 -3.76 -13.12
C ILE A 283 -20.72 -2.42 -12.65
N PHE A 284 -20.35 -2.30 -11.37
CA PHE A 284 -19.77 -1.07 -10.82
C PHE A 284 -18.25 -1.03 -10.98
N THR A 285 -17.63 -2.13 -11.37
CA THR A 285 -16.18 -2.26 -11.51
C THR A 285 -15.82 -2.83 -12.88
N PRO A 286 -16.10 -2.10 -13.98
CA PRO A 286 -15.62 -2.47 -15.30
C PRO A 286 -14.08 -2.54 -15.33
N PRO A 287 -13.48 -3.32 -16.25
CA PRO A 287 -12.03 -3.45 -16.37
C PRO A 287 -11.29 -2.12 -16.47
N GLY A 288 -11.89 -1.13 -17.13
CA GLY A 288 -11.34 0.23 -17.23
C GLY A 288 -11.02 0.84 -15.87
N HIS A 289 -11.90 0.73 -14.88
CA HIS A 289 -11.64 1.28 -13.54
C HIS A 289 -10.43 0.63 -12.86
N LEU A 290 -10.21 -0.67 -13.09
CA LEU A 290 -9.08 -1.41 -12.51
C LEU A 290 -7.76 -1.03 -13.20
N ILE A 291 -7.79 -0.79 -14.51
CA ILE A 291 -6.64 -0.27 -15.28
C ILE A 291 -6.31 1.15 -14.83
N THR A 292 -7.30 2.02 -14.69
CA THR A 292 -7.12 3.38 -14.15
C THR A 292 -6.51 3.35 -12.75
N MET A 293 -6.95 2.43 -11.89
CA MET A 293 -6.39 2.27 -10.55
C MET A 293 -4.94 1.77 -10.56
N GLU A 294 -4.60 0.84 -11.45
CA GLU A 294 -3.22 0.39 -11.67
C GLU A 294 -2.31 1.56 -12.06
N GLN A 295 -2.75 2.40 -13.01
CA GLN A 295 -2.00 3.58 -13.43
C GLN A 295 -1.77 4.54 -12.27
N CYS A 296 -2.79 4.77 -11.43
CA CYS A 296 -2.66 5.60 -10.23
C CYS A 296 -1.58 5.06 -9.28
N TYR A 297 -1.53 3.75 -9.05
CA TYR A 297 -0.52 3.13 -8.20
C TYR A 297 0.88 3.18 -8.81
N ARG A 298 1.01 2.97 -10.12
CA ARG A 298 2.27 3.09 -10.85
C ARG A 298 2.83 4.52 -10.74
N MET A 299 1.99 5.52 -10.95
CA MET A 299 2.34 6.93 -10.80
C MET A 299 2.64 7.29 -9.34
N ALA A 300 1.90 6.74 -8.37
CA ALA A 300 2.15 6.95 -6.94
C ALA A 300 3.52 6.40 -6.51
N ALA A 301 3.92 5.23 -7.02
CA ALA A 301 5.25 4.68 -6.78
C ALA A 301 6.36 5.59 -7.35
N LEU A 302 6.18 6.13 -8.57
CA LEU A 302 7.12 7.10 -9.14
C LEU A 302 7.15 8.40 -8.34
N LEU A 303 6.00 8.91 -7.90
CA LEU A 303 5.90 10.12 -7.11
C LEU A 303 6.67 10.00 -5.78
N GLU A 304 6.50 8.90 -5.07
CA GLU A 304 7.24 8.63 -3.82
C GLU A 304 8.75 8.51 -4.08
N LEU A 305 9.18 7.89 -5.19
CA LEU A 305 10.59 7.85 -5.57
C LEU A 305 11.14 9.25 -5.88
N TYR A 306 10.43 10.08 -6.65
CA TYR A 306 10.89 11.43 -6.99
C TYR A 306 10.92 12.37 -5.78
N ARG A 307 10.04 12.16 -4.80
CA ARG A 307 10.06 12.90 -3.54
C ARG A 307 11.22 12.49 -2.64
N ALA A 308 11.59 11.21 -2.64
CA ALA A 308 12.66 10.69 -1.80
C ALA A 308 14.06 10.88 -2.42
N PHE A 309 14.18 10.78 -3.74
CA PHE A 309 15.45 10.82 -4.48
C PHE A 309 15.39 11.88 -5.59
N PRO A 310 15.71 13.15 -5.27
CA PRO A 310 15.68 14.25 -6.21
C PRO A 310 16.43 14.05 -7.53
N GLU A 311 17.54 13.33 -7.48
CA GLU A 311 18.44 13.05 -8.60
C GLU A 311 17.77 12.22 -9.71
N LEU A 312 16.68 11.52 -9.38
CA LEU A 312 15.90 10.75 -10.35
C LEU A 312 15.17 11.64 -11.36
N SER A 313 14.88 12.89 -11.02
CA SER A 313 14.29 13.87 -11.92
C SER A 313 15.34 14.48 -12.85
N GLU A 314 16.57 14.65 -12.35
CA GLU A 314 17.70 15.27 -13.07
C GLU A 314 18.22 14.43 -14.25
N THR A 315 18.06 13.10 -14.19
CA THR A 315 18.50 12.18 -15.24
C THR A 315 17.74 12.32 -16.56
N GLN A 316 16.53 12.90 -16.55
CA GLN A 316 15.80 13.23 -17.79
C GLN A 316 16.21 14.60 -18.37
N LEU A 317 16.46 15.60 -17.51
CA LEU A 317 16.81 16.97 -17.92
C LEU A 317 18.28 17.10 -18.39
N SER A 318 19.19 16.29 -17.83
CA SER A 318 20.63 16.33 -18.14
C SER A 318 20.98 15.78 -19.53
N ARG A 319 20.04 15.15 -20.24
CA ARG A 319 20.22 14.73 -21.64
C ARG A 319 20.02 15.88 -22.64
N GLY A 320 19.53 17.04 -22.20
CA GLY A 320 19.21 18.19 -23.05
C GLY A 320 20.13 19.40 -22.90
N TYR A 321 20.45 19.84 -21.67
CA TYR A 321 21.11 21.14 -21.47
C TYR A 321 22.02 21.16 -20.23
N ALA A 322 23.33 21.03 -20.43
CA ALA A 322 24.32 21.25 -19.40
C ALA A 322 24.53 22.77 -19.19
N GLY A 323 24.04 23.34 -18.08
CA GLY A 323 24.36 24.73 -17.73
C GLY A 323 23.47 25.46 -16.71
N LEU A 324 22.36 24.88 -16.23
CA LEU A 324 21.42 25.58 -15.33
C LEU A 324 21.87 25.55 -13.84
N ASP A 325 21.61 26.68 -13.16
CA ASP A 325 21.86 26.95 -11.74
C ASP A 325 21.06 26.01 -10.82
N ALA A 326 21.56 25.74 -9.61
CA ALA A 326 20.99 24.77 -8.66
C ALA A 326 19.56 25.13 -8.20
N VAL A 327 19.25 26.42 -8.12
CA VAL A 327 17.92 26.94 -7.73
C VAL A 327 16.87 26.67 -8.80
N ALA A 328 17.21 26.87 -10.08
CA ALA A 328 16.31 26.57 -11.21
C ALA A 328 16.02 25.07 -11.35
N LYS A 329 16.99 24.21 -10.99
CA LYS A 329 16.83 22.76 -10.97
C LYS A 329 15.89 22.29 -9.86
N ALA A 330 16.01 22.86 -8.66
CA ALA A 330 15.10 22.58 -7.56
C ALA A 330 13.65 22.97 -7.92
N GLY A 331 13.44 24.15 -8.53
CA GLY A 331 12.13 24.60 -9.00
C GLY A 331 11.48 23.64 -10.02
N GLY A 332 12.20 23.23 -11.06
CA GLY A 332 11.66 22.30 -12.07
C GLY A 332 11.35 20.89 -11.55
N GLN A 333 12.03 20.46 -10.49
CA GLN A 333 11.73 19.19 -9.83
C GLN A 333 10.43 19.27 -9.01
N VAL A 334 10.22 20.35 -8.24
CA VAL A 334 8.97 20.56 -7.51
C VAL A 334 7.79 20.61 -8.47
N GLU A 335 7.94 21.28 -9.60
CA GLU A 335 6.92 21.32 -10.65
C GLU A 335 6.60 19.93 -11.22
N GLY A 336 7.61 19.08 -11.45
CA GLY A 336 7.41 17.70 -11.90
C GLY A 336 6.65 16.83 -10.89
N ILE A 337 6.94 16.98 -9.59
CA ILE A 337 6.28 16.26 -8.49
C ILE A 337 4.81 16.72 -8.38
N SER A 338 4.56 18.03 -8.41
CA SER A 338 3.21 18.61 -8.40
C SER A 338 2.38 18.15 -9.61
N ASN A 339 2.95 18.19 -10.82
CA ASN A 339 2.28 17.75 -12.04
C ASN A 339 1.91 16.26 -12.01
N LEU A 340 2.79 15.41 -11.50
CA LEU A 340 2.50 13.98 -11.35
C LEU A 340 1.39 13.74 -10.31
N ALA A 341 1.42 14.45 -9.18
CA ALA A 341 0.35 14.39 -8.17
C ALA A 341 -1.01 14.80 -8.75
N LEU A 342 -1.07 15.93 -9.48
CA LEU A 342 -2.29 16.38 -10.16
C LEU A 342 -2.77 15.39 -11.22
N THR A 343 -1.85 14.74 -11.94
CA THR A 343 -2.19 13.69 -12.91
C THR A 343 -2.86 12.51 -12.22
N ILE A 344 -2.32 12.04 -11.08
CA ILE A 344 -2.96 10.98 -10.28
C ILE A 344 -4.36 11.41 -9.87
N LEU A 345 -4.54 12.62 -9.31
CA LEU A 345 -5.84 13.08 -8.83
C LEU A 345 -6.88 13.23 -9.96
N ARG A 346 -6.49 13.75 -11.13
CA ARG A 346 -7.34 13.81 -12.33
C ARG A 346 -7.74 12.41 -12.80
N THR A 347 -6.79 11.47 -12.86
CA THR A 347 -7.07 10.08 -13.21
C THR A 347 -8.01 9.41 -12.19
N MET A 348 -7.88 9.73 -10.89
CA MET A 348 -8.80 9.22 -9.87
C MET A 348 -10.19 9.85 -9.94
N GLU A 349 -10.31 11.10 -10.38
CA GLU A 349 -11.59 11.80 -10.58
C GLU A 349 -12.46 11.10 -11.65
N GLU A 350 -11.84 10.52 -12.68
CA GLU A 350 -12.52 9.74 -13.72
C GLU A 350 -13.25 8.51 -13.17
N ILE A 351 -12.79 7.96 -12.04
CA ILE A 351 -13.40 6.79 -11.40
C ILE A 351 -14.64 7.23 -10.60
N PRO A 352 -15.86 6.77 -10.96
CA PRO A 352 -17.06 7.10 -10.22
C PRO A 352 -16.97 6.70 -8.74
N VAL A 353 -17.58 7.50 -7.86
CA VAL A 353 -17.66 7.22 -6.41
C VAL A 353 -18.39 5.91 -6.08
N THR A 354 -19.15 5.37 -7.03
CA THR A 354 -19.85 4.07 -6.94
C THR A 354 -18.98 2.89 -7.35
N SER A 355 -17.77 3.12 -7.86
CA SER A 355 -16.87 2.05 -8.28
C SER A 355 -16.45 1.17 -7.09
N GLY A 356 -16.37 -0.15 -7.31
CA GLY A 356 -15.88 -1.09 -6.31
C GLY A 356 -14.41 -0.88 -5.95
N THR A 357 -13.64 -0.16 -6.78
CA THR A 357 -12.23 0.18 -6.48
C THR A 357 -12.06 1.06 -5.24
N VAL A 358 -13.15 1.51 -4.61
CA VAL A 358 -13.19 2.26 -3.33
C VAL A 358 -12.24 1.68 -2.26
N SER A 359 -12.11 0.36 -2.19
CA SER A 359 -11.28 -0.35 -1.20
C SER A 359 -9.77 -0.11 -1.37
N THR A 360 -9.32 0.28 -2.57
CA THR A 360 -7.91 0.47 -2.89
C THR A 360 -7.56 1.92 -3.25
N GLN A 361 -8.47 2.88 -3.09
CA GLN A 361 -8.23 4.28 -3.46
C GLN A 361 -7.49 5.10 -2.39
N LEU A 362 -7.49 4.66 -1.13
CA LEU A 362 -7.01 5.50 -0.01
C LEU A 362 -5.54 5.89 -0.15
N LEU A 363 -4.65 4.92 -0.39
CA LEU A 363 -3.21 5.18 -0.41
C LEU A 363 -2.79 6.14 -1.55
N PRO A 364 -3.27 5.98 -2.81
CA PRO A 364 -2.97 6.97 -3.86
C PRO A 364 -3.50 8.38 -3.57
N LEU A 365 -4.67 8.51 -2.91
CA LEU A 365 -5.17 9.82 -2.46
C LEU A 365 -4.24 10.45 -1.42
N ILE A 366 -3.71 9.66 -0.48
CA ILE A 366 -2.75 10.15 0.52
C ILE A 366 -1.45 10.58 -0.16
N ILE A 367 -0.88 9.72 -1.01
CA ILE A 367 0.38 9.98 -1.69
C ILE A 367 0.28 11.25 -2.55
N ALA A 368 -0.70 11.33 -3.46
CA ALA A 368 -0.86 12.50 -4.33
C ALA A 368 -1.35 13.74 -3.56
N GLY A 369 -2.32 13.59 -2.65
CA GLY A 369 -2.87 14.70 -1.87
C GLY A 369 -1.86 15.35 -0.92
N SER A 370 -0.87 14.58 -0.43
CA SER A 370 0.18 15.08 0.47
C SER A 370 1.22 15.98 -0.20
N VAL A 371 1.17 16.15 -1.52
CA VAL A 371 2.03 17.06 -2.28
C VAL A 371 1.37 18.44 -2.46
N LEU A 372 0.05 18.54 -2.22
CA LEU A 372 -0.72 19.76 -2.45
C LEU A 372 -0.35 20.86 -1.43
N GLY A 373 0.70 21.63 -1.73
CA GLY A 373 1.12 22.83 -1.01
C GLY A 373 0.79 24.10 -1.79
N PRO A 374 0.51 25.23 -1.12
CA PRO A 374 0.40 26.53 -1.78
C PRO A 374 1.77 26.94 -2.33
N GLU A 375 1.91 27.11 -3.64
CA GLU A 375 3.15 27.65 -4.21
C GLU A 375 3.33 29.12 -3.84
N SER A 376 4.58 29.51 -3.56
CA SER A 376 4.98 30.90 -3.46
C SER A 376 4.93 31.51 -4.86
N GLY A 377 3.77 32.05 -5.24
CA GLY A 377 3.68 32.91 -6.41
C GLY A 377 4.57 34.12 -6.20
N GLU A 378 5.73 34.15 -6.86
CA GLU A 378 6.29 35.44 -7.25
C GLU A 378 5.31 36.03 -8.27
N ASP A 379 4.67 37.14 -7.89
CA ASP A 379 3.98 38.02 -8.83
C ASP A 379 5.04 38.63 -9.77
N THR A 380 5.63 37.86 -10.68
CA THR A 380 6.27 38.42 -11.86
C THR A 380 5.18 38.78 -12.84
N THR A 381 4.65 40.00 -12.68
CA THR A 381 3.98 40.73 -13.76
C THR A 381 4.99 40.97 -14.88
N SER A 382 5.26 39.95 -15.69
CA SER A 382 5.90 40.11 -16.99
C SER A 382 4.84 39.81 -18.03
N GLU A 383 4.19 40.86 -18.52
CA GLU A 383 3.33 40.80 -19.69
C GLU A 383 4.13 40.22 -20.87
N GLY A 384 3.69 39.06 -21.36
CA GLY A 384 4.07 38.53 -22.68
C GLY A 384 4.98 37.31 -22.67
N PHE A 385 4.41 36.13 -22.39
CA PHE A 385 4.47 34.94 -23.27
C PHE A 385 3.61 33.84 -22.61
N GLU A 386 2.39 33.66 -23.11
CA GLU A 386 1.46 32.63 -22.63
C GLU A 386 1.92 31.26 -23.18
N PHE A 387 2.77 30.56 -22.42
CA PHE A 387 3.14 29.18 -22.70
C PHE A 387 2.71 28.29 -21.53
N MET A 388 1.85 27.31 -21.84
CA MET A 388 1.25 26.36 -20.90
C MET A 388 2.30 25.63 -20.07
N CYS A 389 2.51 26.02 -18.82
CA CYS A 389 3.05 25.22 -17.72
C CYS A 389 2.85 26.04 -16.45
N THR A 390 1.85 25.72 -15.64
CA THR A 390 1.75 26.28 -14.29
C THR A 390 1.27 25.18 -13.37
N ALA A 391 2.12 24.79 -12.42
CA ALA A 391 1.63 24.24 -11.19
C ALA A 391 0.53 25.15 -10.60
N GLY A 392 -0.48 24.53 -10.01
CA GLY A 392 -1.78 25.15 -9.85
C GLY A 392 -1.76 26.40 -8.97
N THR A 393 -2.48 27.44 -9.41
CA THR A 393 -2.77 28.61 -8.56
C THR A 393 -3.27 28.17 -7.17
N ALA A 394 -3.12 29.00 -6.13
CA ALA A 394 -3.62 28.66 -4.79
C ALA A 394 -5.09 28.21 -4.77
N ALA A 395 -5.92 28.70 -5.72
CA ALA A 395 -7.29 28.27 -5.92
C ALA A 395 -7.41 26.83 -6.47
N GLU A 396 -6.55 26.44 -7.42
CA GLU A 396 -6.50 25.06 -7.94
C GLU A 396 -6.06 24.08 -6.84
N VAL A 397 -5.02 24.43 -6.07
CA VAL A 397 -4.57 23.61 -4.92
C VAL A 397 -5.70 23.41 -3.91
N ALA A 398 -6.43 24.48 -3.56
CA ALA A 398 -7.58 24.39 -2.67
C ALA A 398 -8.68 23.47 -3.24
N GLY A 399 -8.99 23.57 -4.54
CA GLY A 399 -9.94 22.70 -5.21
C GLY A 399 -9.56 21.21 -5.14
N TRP A 400 -8.29 20.90 -5.35
CA TRP A 400 -7.79 19.52 -5.24
C TRP A 400 -7.76 19.00 -3.80
N ARG A 401 -7.42 19.84 -2.82
CA ARG A 401 -7.54 19.46 -1.40
C ARG A 401 -8.99 19.14 -1.04
N ASP A 402 -9.95 19.91 -1.55
CA ASP A 402 -11.39 19.65 -1.36
C ASP A 402 -11.84 18.36 -2.05
N PHE A 403 -11.39 18.09 -3.27
CA PHE A 403 -11.62 16.82 -3.95
C PHE A 403 -11.13 15.64 -3.11
N VAL A 404 -9.87 15.66 -2.66
CA VAL A 404 -9.27 14.59 -1.85
C VAL A 404 -10.03 14.39 -0.54
N ARG A 405 -10.39 15.49 0.14
CA ARG A 405 -11.17 15.48 1.39
C ARG A 405 -12.55 14.88 1.18
N MET A 406 -13.27 15.30 0.14
CA MET A 406 -14.59 14.77 -0.20
C MET A 406 -14.52 13.28 -0.55
N ARG A 407 -13.55 12.90 -1.39
CA ARG A 407 -13.35 11.51 -1.79
C ARG A 407 -13.04 10.63 -0.60
N THR A 408 -12.12 11.03 0.28
CA THR A 408 -11.75 10.26 1.48
C THR A 408 -12.91 10.14 2.48
N ARG A 409 -13.70 11.21 2.67
CA ARG A 409 -14.94 11.15 3.48
C ARG A 409 -15.94 10.16 2.90
N TRP A 410 -16.07 10.12 1.58
CA TRP A 410 -16.91 9.13 0.90
C TRP A 410 -16.40 7.70 1.10
N LEU A 411 -15.09 7.47 0.96
CA LEU A 411 -14.46 6.17 1.29
C LEU A 411 -14.85 5.75 2.72
N TYR A 412 -14.72 6.65 3.69
CA TYR A 412 -15.06 6.36 5.09
C TYR A 412 -16.55 6.06 5.28
N GLN A 413 -17.46 6.76 4.59
CA GLN A 413 -18.90 6.50 4.67
C GLN A 413 -19.28 5.11 4.15
N LEU A 414 -18.59 4.64 3.10
CA LEU A 414 -18.79 3.32 2.49
C LEU A 414 -18.13 2.20 3.30
N ILE A 415 -16.86 2.37 3.69
CA ILE A 415 -16.02 1.35 4.33
C ILE A 415 -16.27 1.28 5.84
N ARG A 416 -16.49 2.43 6.50
CA ARG A 416 -16.76 2.58 7.94
C ARG A 416 -15.68 2.02 8.87
N LEU A 417 -14.43 2.01 8.42
CA LEU A 417 -13.29 1.55 9.23
C LEU A 417 -12.42 2.74 9.65
N LYS A 418 -11.94 2.70 10.90
CA LYS A 418 -11.07 3.72 11.50
C LYS A 418 -9.78 4.01 10.67
N PRO A 419 -9.14 3.03 10.00
CA PRO A 419 -7.98 3.32 9.14
C PRO A 419 -8.23 4.35 8.03
N VAL A 420 -9.42 4.34 7.41
CA VAL A 420 -9.77 5.33 6.38
C VAL A 420 -9.84 6.74 6.97
N ARG A 421 -10.31 6.86 8.22
CA ARG A 421 -10.31 8.14 8.95
C ARG A 421 -8.88 8.61 9.26
N HIS A 422 -7.96 7.70 9.62
CA HIS A 422 -6.56 8.05 9.82
C HIS A 422 -5.93 8.62 8.55
N GLY A 423 -6.23 8.06 7.38
CA GLY A 423 -5.76 8.62 6.10
C GLY A 423 -6.13 10.09 5.89
N LEU A 424 -7.36 10.49 6.27
CA LEU A 424 -7.76 11.90 6.22
C LEU A 424 -7.00 12.74 7.26
N LEU A 425 -6.83 12.23 8.49
CA LEU A 425 -6.09 12.94 9.52
C LEU A 425 -4.63 13.19 9.12
N ILE A 426 -3.98 12.20 8.51
CA ILE A 426 -2.61 12.34 7.98
C ILE A 426 -2.55 13.48 6.96
N LEU A 427 -3.50 13.56 6.03
CA LEU A 427 -3.55 14.61 5.01
C LEU A 427 -3.76 16.00 5.59
N GLU A 428 -4.69 16.16 6.55
CA GLU A 428 -4.93 17.47 7.19
C GLU A 428 -3.68 17.94 7.96
N GLU A 429 -2.93 17.03 8.59
CA GLU A 429 -1.67 17.35 9.28
C GLU A 429 -0.55 17.72 8.32
N VAL A 430 -0.47 17.05 7.16
CA VAL A 430 0.48 17.44 6.10
C VAL A 430 0.14 18.82 5.56
N TRP A 431 -1.12 19.11 5.28
CA TRP A 431 -1.54 20.42 4.77
C TRP A 431 -1.28 21.53 5.80
N ALA A 432 -1.56 21.29 7.09
CA ALA A 432 -1.20 22.22 8.15
C ALA A 432 0.32 22.50 8.19
N CYS A 433 1.16 21.46 8.12
CA CYS A 433 2.61 21.59 8.07
C CYS A 433 3.09 22.40 6.85
N LEU A 434 2.52 22.14 5.67
CA LEU A 434 2.87 22.86 4.44
C LEU A 434 2.47 24.34 4.50
N ASP A 435 1.27 24.63 5.04
CA ASP A 435 0.75 25.98 5.16
C ASP A 435 1.58 26.79 6.18
N GLU A 436 1.93 26.20 7.32
CA GLU A 436 2.84 26.80 8.33
C GLU A 436 4.23 27.10 7.75
N THR A 437 4.79 26.17 6.97
CA THR A 437 6.11 26.34 6.34
C THR A 437 6.09 27.46 5.32
N ASN A 438 5.01 27.60 4.54
CA ASN A 438 4.86 28.70 3.59
C ASN A 438 4.71 30.06 4.29
N ASP A 439 3.92 30.13 5.36
CA ASP A 439 3.76 31.36 6.14
C ASP A 439 5.07 31.79 6.81
N ALA A 440 5.87 30.84 7.31
CA ALA A 440 7.20 31.10 7.85
C ALA A 440 8.16 31.63 6.76
N ASN A 441 8.18 31.01 5.59
CA ASN A 441 9.02 31.44 4.45
C ASN A 441 8.62 32.83 3.91
N ARG A 442 7.37 33.25 4.08
CA ARG A 442 6.92 34.63 3.76
C ARG A 442 7.32 35.65 4.83
N ALA A 443 7.49 35.22 6.07
CA ALA A 443 7.80 36.09 7.20
C ALA A 443 9.32 36.28 7.42
N ASP A 444 10.13 35.30 7.03
CA ASP A 444 11.59 35.32 7.19
C ASP A 444 12.30 35.39 5.83
N ASP A 445 12.74 36.59 5.43
CA ASP A 445 13.58 36.82 4.23
C ASP A 445 14.94 36.11 4.31
N THR A 446 15.30 35.58 5.48
CA THR A 446 16.58 34.90 5.73
C THR A 446 16.45 33.38 5.74
N LYS A 447 16.49 32.82 4.53
CA LYS A 447 16.71 31.40 4.19
C LYS A 447 15.49 30.50 4.51
N PRO A 448 14.86 29.90 3.48
CA PRO A 448 13.66 29.10 3.67
C PRO A 448 13.94 27.92 4.61
N ASP A 449 13.07 27.73 5.62
CA ASP A 449 13.11 26.54 6.46
C ASP A 449 12.61 25.37 5.62
N ASN A 450 13.54 24.52 5.17
CA ASN A 450 13.23 23.41 4.28
C ASN A 450 12.72 22.20 5.08
N LYS A 451 11.70 22.41 5.92
CA LYS A 451 11.07 21.34 6.68
C LYS A 451 10.29 20.45 5.71
N SER A 452 10.80 19.24 5.49
CA SER A 452 10.15 18.25 4.63
C SER A 452 8.85 17.75 5.28
N CYS A 453 7.69 18.26 4.86
CA CYS A 453 6.37 17.79 5.31
C CYS A 453 5.96 16.54 4.51
N HIS A 454 6.46 15.37 4.89
CA HIS A 454 6.05 14.10 4.27
C HIS A 454 4.96 13.40 5.08
N TRP A 455 4.03 12.75 4.38
CA TRP A 455 2.90 12.09 5.02
C TRP A 455 3.30 10.92 5.94
N ILE A 456 4.39 10.21 5.62
CA ILE A 456 4.96 9.17 6.50
C ILE A 456 5.43 9.77 7.83
N ASP A 457 6.06 10.95 7.81
CA ASP A 457 6.53 11.59 9.04
C ASP A 457 5.33 12.10 9.86
N ALA A 458 4.35 12.74 9.19
CA ALA A 458 3.12 13.18 9.85
C ALA A 458 2.35 12.02 10.48
N MET A 459 2.33 10.85 9.82
CA MET A 459 1.73 9.63 10.36
C MET A 459 2.44 9.18 11.64
N GLU A 460 3.77 9.13 11.66
CA GLU A 460 4.57 8.69 12.81
C GLU A 460 4.52 9.70 13.97
N GLU A 461 4.69 10.99 13.69
CA GLU A 461 4.70 12.04 14.71
C GLU A 461 3.36 12.18 15.45
N LYS A 462 2.26 11.87 14.76
CA LYS A 462 0.90 11.95 15.30
C LYS A 462 0.37 10.63 15.83
N GLY A 463 1.14 9.54 15.78
CA GLY A 463 0.72 8.22 16.23
C GLY A 463 -0.46 7.67 15.42
N LEU A 464 -0.50 7.94 14.11
CA LEU A 464 -1.57 7.59 13.19
C LEU A 464 -1.29 6.31 12.40
N GLU A 465 -0.24 5.56 12.73
CA GLU A 465 0.17 4.34 12.03
C GLU A 465 -0.96 3.31 11.99
N THR A 466 -1.32 2.89 10.78
CA THR A 466 -2.36 1.90 10.53
C THR A 466 -2.17 1.29 9.14
N MET A 467 -2.80 0.15 8.88
CA MET A 467 -2.92 -0.40 7.53
C MET A 467 -3.80 0.51 6.67
N LEU A 468 -3.23 1.14 5.63
CA LEU A 468 -3.90 2.11 4.74
C LEU A 468 -4.49 1.46 3.46
N GLY A 469 -4.72 0.14 3.49
CA GLY A 469 -5.31 -0.64 2.41
C GLY A 469 -6.28 -1.70 2.91
#